data_AF-A0A345H903-F1
#
_entry.id   AF-A0A345H903-F1
#
_cell.length_a   1.000
_cell.length_b   1.000
_cell.length_c   1.000
_cell.angle_alpha   90.00
_cell.angle_beta   90.00
_cell.angle_gamma   90.00
#
_symmetry.space_group_name_H-M   'P 1'
#
loop_
_entity.id
_entity.type
_entity.pdbx_description
1 polymer ?
#
loop_
_entity_poly.entity_id
_entity_poly.type
_entity_poly.pdbx_seq_one_letter_code
_entity_poly.pdbx_strand_id
1 'polypeptide(L)'
;MKTDRYTKIILTVIAACLIVNILEKIDIIPKAYANGSEKATPLNSNYAVVPVNEDGSINVTVNTTTPMDVNLVRISTNDDLDVNVNIEKIGGRYVYGEIPVTVKQ
;
A
#
# COMPACT_ATOMS: atom_id res chain seq x y z
N MET A 1 -38.42 10.66 -62.43
CA MET A 1 -38.18 9.39 -61.70
C MET A 1 -36.72 8.93 -61.63
N LYS A 2 -35.80 9.34 -62.53
CA LYS A 2 -34.39 8.87 -62.52
C LYS A 2 -33.54 9.49 -61.40
N THR A 3 -33.75 10.77 -61.08
CA THR A 3 -33.03 11.51 -60.02
C THR A 3 -33.22 10.89 -58.63
N ASP A 4 -34.42 10.40 -58.33
CA ASP A 4 -34.76 9.78 -57.05
C ASP A 4 -33.89 8.57 -56.71
N ARG A 5 -33.53 7.76 -57.73
CA ARG A 5 -32.66 6.60 -57.55
C ARG A 5 -31.21 7.01 -57.26
N TYR A 6 -30.71 8.02 -57.97
CA TYR A 6 -29.35 8.53 -57.76
C TYR A 6 -29.18 9.11 -56.35
N THR A 7 -30.11 9.96 -55.92
CA THR A 7 -30.07 10.55 -54.57
C THR A 7 -30.16 9.46 -53.50
N LYS A 8 -31.04 8.46 -53.67
CA LYS A 8 -31.17 7.35 -52.72
C LYS A 8 -29.89 6.51 -52.62
N ILE A 9 -29.23 6.21 -53.74
CA ILE A 9 -27.97 5.46 -53.76
C ILE A 9 -26.87 6.25 -53.04
N ILE A 10 -26.68 7.52 -53.38
CA ILE A 10 -25.66 8.38 -52.77
C ILE A 10 -25.90 8.52 -51.26
N LEU A 11 -27.15 8.74 -50.84
CA LEU A 11 -27.52 8.84 -49.44
C LEU A 11 -27.18 7.55 -48.67
N THR A 12 -27.41 6.39 -49.30
CA THR A 12 -27.09 5.08 -48.69
C THR A 12 -25.58 4.90 -48.53
N VAL A 13 -24.79 5.32 -49.51
CA VAL A 13 -23.32 5.24 -49.45
C VAL A 13 -22.76 6.17 -48.36
N ILE A 14 -23.26 7.41 -48.27
CA ILE A 14 -22.83 8.36 -47.22
C ILE A 14 -23.21 7.82 -45.83
N ALA A 15 -24.41 7.27 -45.67
CA ALA A 15 -24.83 6.64 -44.41
C ALA A 15 -23.92 5.47 -44.03
N ALA A 16 -23.56 4.61 -44.98
CA ALA A 16 -22.65 3.48 -44.74
C ALA A 16 -21.26 3.97 -44.27
N CYS A 17 -20.69 4.97 -44.93
CA CYS A 17 -19.40 5.55 -44.53
C CYS A 17 -19.45 6.17 -43.12
N LEU A 18 -20.55 6.86 -42.78
CA LEU A 18 -20.74 7.45 -41.46
C LEU A 18 -20.85 6.39 -40.36
N ILE A 19 -21.54 5.27 -40.62
CA ILE A 19 -21.65 4.15 -39.68
C ILE A 19 -20.28 3.55 -39.36
N VAL A 20 -19.44 3.32 -40.37
CA VAL A 20 -18.07 2.82 -40.18
C VAL A 20 -17.22 3.80 -39.37
N ASN A 21 -17.30 5.10 -39.67
CA ASN A 21 -16.54 6.14 -38.94
C ASN A 21 -16.96 6.26 -37.48
N ILE A 22 -18.23 5.96 -37.17
CA ILE A 22 -18.75 5.91 -35.80
C ILE A 22 -18.26 4.66 -35.07
N LEU A 23 -18.24 3.50 -35.72
CA LEU A 23 -17.78 2.24 -35.12
C LEU A 23 -16.31 2.30 -34.66
N GLU A 24 -15.44 3.00 -35.39
CA GLU A 24 -14.04 3.23 -34.98
C GLU A 24 -13.91 4.15 -33.76
N LYS A 25 -14.88 5.03 -33.52
CA LYS A 25 -14.89 5.99 -32.41
C LYS A 25 -15.61 5.49 -31.17
N ILE A 26 -16.44 4.47 -31.30
CA ILE A 26 -17.04 3.80 -30.16
C ILE A 26 -15.96 2.88 -29.58
N ASP A 27 -15.28 3.37 -28.55
CA ASP A 27 -14.51 2.53 -27.61
C ASP A 27 -15.51 1.61 -26.88
N ILE A 28 -15.99 0.54 -27.55
CA ILE A 28 -16.91 -0.48 -27.00
C ILE A 28 -16.34 -1.12 -25.74
N ILE A 29 -15.00 -1.15 -25.66
CA ILE A 29 -14.27 -1.55 -24.49
C ILE A 29 -13.83 -0.26 -23.79
N PRO A 30 -14.42 0.09 -22.64
CA PRO A 30 -13.97 1.25 -21.89
C PRO A 30 -12.49 1.08 -21.57
N LYS A 31 -11.67 2.04 -22.02
CA LYS A 31 -10.26 2.11 -21.62
C LYS A 31 -10.25 2.34 -20.11
N ALA A 32 -9.69 1.39 -19.37
CA ALA A 32 -9.58 1.49 -17.93
C ALA A 32 -8.59 2.63 -17.60
N TYR A 33 -9.14 3.81 -17.36
CA TYR A 33 -8.39 4.88 -16.72
C TYR A 33 -8.21 4.45 -15.26
N ALA A 34 -6.99 4.03 -14.90
CA ALA A 34 -6.60 3.84 -13.51
C ALA A 34 -6.64 5.23 -12.84
N ASN A 35 -7.79 5.60 -12.29
CA ASN A 35 -7.90 6.75 -11.42
C ASN A 35 -7.13 6.38 -10.14
N GLY A 36 -5.88 6.85 -10.08
CA GLY A 36 -4.99 6.57 -8.98
C GLY A 36 -5.59 7.07 -7.66
N SER A 37 -5.63 6.16 -6.69
CA SER A 37 -5.78 6.43 -5.27
C SER A 37 -7.18 6.86 -4.78
N GLU A 38 -8.13 5.95 -4.88
CA GLU A 38 -8.98 5.71 -3.71
C GLU A 38 -8.29 4.64 -2.87
N LYS A 39 -7.82 5.02 -1.68
CA LYS A 39 -7.28 4.09 -0.68
C LYS A 39 -8.41 3.13 -0.29
N ALA A 40 -8.57 2.06 -1.04
CA ALA A 40 -9.38 0.92 -0.65
C ALA A 40 -8.70 0.29 0.56
N THR A 41 -9.04 0.80 1.75
CA THR A 41 -8.79 0.11 3.01
C THR A 41 -9.48 -1.24 2.91
N PRO A 42 -8.75 -2.36 2.90
CA PRO A 42 -9.40 -3.66 2.86
C PRO A 42 -10.13 -3.82 4.20
N LEU A 43 -11.44 -4.05 4.13
CA LEU A 43 -12.20 -4.51 5.29
C LEU A 43 -11.57 -5.83 5.74
N ASN A 44 -10.94 -5.82 6.92
CA ASN A 44 -10.41 -7.01 7.61
C ASN A 44 -9.10 -7.61 7.04
N SER A 45 -8.14 -6.77 6.66
CA SER A 45 -6.76 -7.20 6.50
C SER A 45 -5.92 -6.81 7.71
N ASN A 46 -5.18 -7.75 8.31
CA ASN A 46 -4.15 -7.49 9.34
C ASN A 46 -2.95 -6.66 8.79
N TYR A 47 -3.07 -6.11 7.59
CA TYR A 47 -2.08 -5.25 6.97
C TYR A 47 -2.76 -3.97 6.51
N ALA A 48 -2.03 -2.86 6.67
CA ALA A 48 -2.40 -1.55 6.18
C ALA A 48 -1.32 -1.07 5.21
N VAL A 49 -1.72 -0.39 4.14
CA VAL A 49 -0.78 0.27 3.24
C VAL A 49 -0.34 1.56 3.91
N VAL A 50 0.93 1.62 4.33
CA VAL A 50 1.54 2.77 4.98
C VAL A 50 2.44 3.48 3.97
N PRO A 51 2.33 4.81 3.79
CA PRO A 51 3.26 5.55 2.95
C PRO A 51 4.68 5.47 3.51
N VAL A 52 5.66 5.34 2.60
CA VAL A 52 7.08 5.38 2.92
C VAL A 52 7.61 6.81 2.84
N ASN A 53 8.56 7.14 3.70
CA ASN A 53 9.30 8.40 3.63
C ASN A 53 10.31 8.37 2.45
N GLU A 54 10.86 9.52 2.06
CA GLU A 54 11.85 9.62 0.97
C GLU A 54 13.13 8.81 1.22
N ASP A 55 13.47 8.58 2.49
CA ASP A 55 14.60 7.75 2.93
C ASP A 55 14.27 6.25 2.99
N GLY A 56 13.03 5.87 2.65
CA GLY A 56 12.53 4.49 2.71
C GLY A 56 12.10 4.02 4.10
N SER A 57 12.12 4.90 5.12
CA SER A 57 11.62 4.57 6.45
C SER A 57 10.09 4.62 6.54
N ILE A 58 9.52 3.98 7.57
CA ILE A 58 8.09 4.02 7.88
C ILE A 58 7.92 4.45 9.32
N ASN A 59 7.21 5.55 9.54
CA ASN A 59 6.85 6.01 10.89
C ASN A 59 5.45 5.48 11.25
N VAL A 60 5.38 4.65 12.29
CA VAL A 60 4.11 4.09 12.79
C VAL A 60 3.93 4.47 14.25
N THR A 61 2.83 5.17 14.56
CA THR A 61 2.39 5.37 15.93
C THR A 61 1.40 4.28 16.29
N VAL A 62 1.79 3.38 17.18
CA VAL A 62 0.92 2.30 17.65
C VAL A 62 0.25 2.74 18.95
N ASN A 63 -1.07 2.91 18.93
CA ASN A 63 -1.86 3.18 20.13
C ASN A 63 -2.59 1.89 20.53
N THR A 64 -2.02 1.10 21.44
CA THR A 64 -2.65 -0.13 21.93
C THR A 64 -3.19 0.07 23.34
N THR A 65 -4.36 -0.52 23.62
CA THR A 65 -4.92 -0.60 24.98
C THR A 65 -4.35 -1.75 25.79
N THR A 66 -3.70 -2.71 25.14
CA THR A 66 -3.04 -3.86 25.79
C THR A 66 -1.53 -3.76 25.67
N PRO A 67 -0.78 -4.34 26.64
CA PRO A 67 0.67 -4.46 26.54
C PRO A 67 1.06 -5.19 25.25
N MET A 68 2.06 -4.69 24.53
CA MET A 68 2.64 -5.36 23.38
C MET A 68 3.99 -5.97 23.74
N ASP A 69 4.28 -7.16 23.21
CA ASP A 69 5.59 -7.77 23.32
C ASP A 69 6.49 -7.26 22.18
N VAL A 70 7.69 -6.77 22.51
CA VAL A 70 8.64 -6.24 21.54
C VAL A 70 10.01 -6.87 21.75
N ASN A 71 10.64 -7.27 20.65
CA ASN A 71 12.04 -7.66 20.66
C ASN A 71 12.91 -6.46 20.28
N LEU A 72 13.68 -5.96 21.23
CA LEU A 72 14.45 -4.75 21.07
C LEU A 72 15.89 -5.09 20.66
N VAL A 73 16.27 -4.72 19.43
CA VAL A 73 17.59 -5.05 18.87
C VAL A 73 18.68 -4.07 19.31
N ARG A 74 18.34 -2.79 19.43
CA ARG A 74 19.28 -1.73 19.84
C ARG A 74 18.52 -0.61 20.53
N ILE A 75 19.13 -0.08 21.59
CA ILE A 75 18.74 1.17 22.25
C ILE A 75 19.95 2.10 22.15
N SER A 76 19.71 3.35 21.76
CA SER A 76 20.73 4.40 21.75
C SER A 76 20.17 5.59 22.52
N THR A 77 20.72 5.83 23.70
CA THR A 77 20.38 6.95 24.58
C THR A 77 21.64 7.75 24.85
N ASN A 78 21.49 9.06 25.08
CA ASN A 78 22.59 9.94 25.47
C ASN A 78 22.78 9.99 26.98
N ASP A 79 21.79 9.54 27.74
CA ASP A 79 21.77 9.54 29.20
C ASP A 79 21.68 8.10 29.74
N ASP A 80 21.84 7.94 31.05
CA ASP A 80 21.83 6.66 31.74
C ASP A 80 20.50 5.90 31.51
N LEU A 81 20.60 4.61 31.18
CA LEU A 81 19.46 3.72 30.99
C LEU A 81 19.29 2.78 32.17
N ASP A 82 18.23 2.98 32.95
CA ASP A 82 17.83 2.03 33.99
C ASP A 82 17.07 0.85 33.37
N VAL A 83 17.57 -0.37 33.60
CA VAL A 83 17.02 -1.61 33.04
C VAL A 83 16.68 -2.57 34.17
N ASN A 84 15.39 -2.85 34.35
CA ASN A 84 14.95 -3.89 35.27
C ASN A 84 15.05 -5.27 34.61
N VAL A 85 16.03 -6.06 35.06
CA VAL A 85 16.29 -7.40 34.55
C VAL A 85 15.62 -8.45 35.42
N ASN A 86 14.81 -9.32 34.83
CA ASN A 86 14.25 -10.47 35.53
C ASN A 86 15.32 -11.57 35.73
N ILE A 87 15.96 -11.55 36.89
CA ILE A 87 17.04 -12.48 37.28
C ILE A 87 16.55 -13.94 37.36
N GLU A 88 15.30 -14.19 37.75
CA GLU A 88 14.71 -15.53 37.81
C GLU A 88 14.73 -16.21 36.44
N LYS A 89 14.49 -15.44 35.37
CA LYS A 89 14.50 -15.92 33.98
C LYS A 89 15.91 -16.13 33.42
N ILE A 90 16.92 -15.47 33.97
CA ILE A 90 18.32 -15.58 33.51
C ILE A 90 19.07 -16.71 34.21
N GLY A 91 18.88 -16.89 35.52
CA GLY A 91 19.62 -17.91 36.29
C GLY A 91 18.88 -18.51 37.48
N GLY A 92 17.55 -18.38 37.55
CA GLY A 92 16.75 -18.91 38.65
C GLY A 92 16.93 -18.12 39.94
N ARG A 93 17.00 -18.80 41.09
CA ARG A 93 17.00 -18.15 42.42
C ARG A 93 18.28 -17.39 42.76
N TYR A 94 19.40 -17.73 42.13
CA TYR A 94 20.71 -17.12 42.40
C TYR A 94 21.52 -17.05 41.11
N VAL A 95 22.04 -15.87 40.77
CA VAL A 95 23.05 -15.70 39.73
C VAL A 95 24.39 -15.48 40.41
N TYR A 96 25.33 -16.40 40.18
CA TYR A 96 26.72 -16.25 40.61
C TYR A 96 27.57 -16.01 39.36
N GLY A 97 28.12 -14.80 39.23
CA GLY A 97 28.94 -14.39 38.09
C GLY A 97 28.58 -13.01 37.56
N GLU A 98 29.30 -12.57 36.53
CA GLU A 98 29.01 -11.32 35.81
C GLU A 98 27.75 -11.51 34.94
N ILE A 99 26.84 -10.53 34.95
CA ILE A 99 25.74 -10.50 33.98
C ILE A 99 26.38 -10.42 32.58
N PRO A 100 25.95 -11.22 31.59
CA PRO A 100 26.59 -11.30 30.26
C PRO A 100 26.32 -10.04 29.41
N VAL A 101 26.78 -8.89 29.90
CA VAL A 101 26.72 -7.59 29.25
C VAL A 101 28.15 -7.17 28.95
N THR A 102 28.47 -6.95 27.69
CA THR A 102 29.76 -6.38 27.31
C THR A 102 29.67 -4.86 27.37
N VAL A 103 30.19 -4.26 28.43
CA VAL A 103 30.32 -2.80 28.53
C VAL A 103 31.52 -2.36 27.69
N LYS A 104 31.27 -1.63 26.61
CA LYS A 104 32.32 -0.93 25.86
C LYS A 104 32.42 0.49 26.42
N GLN A 105 33.59 0.84 26.95
CA GLN A 105 33.94 2.23 27.27
C GLN A 105 34.18 3.03 25.99
#